data_AF-A0A8T5LR66-F1
#
_entry.id   AF-A0A8T5LR66-F1
#
_cell.length_a   1.000
_cell.length_b   1.000
_cell.length_c   1.000
_cell.angle_alpha   90.00
_cell.angle_beta   90.00
_cell.angle_gamma   90.00
#
_symmetry.space_group_name_H-M   'P 1'
#
loop_
_entity.id
_entity.type
_entity.pdbx_description
1 polymer ?
#
loop_
_entity_poly.entity_id
_entity_poly.type
_entity_poly.pdbx_seq_one_letter_code
_entity_poly.pdbx_strand_id
1 'polypeptide(L)'
;MEKNTFEWTCTGNRGRSEPSRLISLDRLEHYKLLDLINVISSGTQVDDIKSGRARTVEYMDDIINRAVNRNKELGIYTPVELDSLKIVQKNNSINQLNYFFQKATKVFSAEEYGHRQEMLKYFNITGELKSEQEQTIARPETIALFVMEPQHLIKVNEIYSGHSYKPEVIRDLNVSNTFGLGRDAYKAIFERLMYKVPGAVDSALIQLHI
;
A
#
# COMPACT_ATOMS: atom_id res chain seq x y z
N MET A 1 -15.47 -25.26 -7.07
CA MET A 1 -14.38 -25.28 -6.07
C MET A 1 -13.63 -23.98 -6.24
N GLU A 2 -13.84 -23.04 -5.34
CA GLU A 2 -13.14 -21.76 -5.38
C GLU A 2 -11.66 -22.00 -5.02
N LYS A 3 -10.78 -21.40 -5.80
CA LYS A 3 -9.33 -21.62 -5.75
C LYS A 3 -8.76 -20.94 -4.50
N ASN A 4 -7.82 -21.61 -3.82
CA ASN A 4 -7.05 -21.04 -2.72
C ASN A 4 -6.49 -19.68 -3.14
N THR A 5 -6.93 -18.59 -2.50
CA THR A 5 -6.54 -17.23 -2.91
C THR A 5 -5.75 -16.55 -1.79
N PHE A 6 -4.56 -16.06 -2.10
CA PHE A 6 -3.78 -15.18 -1.24
C PHE A 6 -4.05 -13.74 -1.62
N GLU A 7 -4.55 -12.95 -0.68
CA GLU A 7 -4.80 -11.52 -0.84
C GLU A 7 -3.75 -10.70 -0.08
N TRP A 8 -2.88 -10.01 -0.81
CA TRP A 8 -1.96 -9.03 -0.23
C TRP A 8 -2.64 -7.69 -0.06
N THR A 9 -2.86 -7.28 1.19
CA THR A 9 -3.55 -6.03 1.50
C THR A 9 -2.58 -4.97 2.06
N CYS A 10 -2.58 -3.75 1.53
CA CYS A 10 -1.80 -2.62 2.07
C CYS A 10 -2.57 -1.30 2.06
N THR A 11 -2.41 -0.42 3.05
CA THR A 11 -2.99 0.94 3.00
C THR A 11 -2.32 1.85 1.98
N GLY A 12 -3.12 2.51 1.13
CA GLY A 12 -2.65 3.53 0.18
C GLY A 12 -1.83 2.99 -1.00
N ASN A 13 -2.01 3.64 -2.17
CA ASN A 13 -1.24 3.63 -3.44
C ASN A 13 -0.56 2.34 -3.97
N ARG A 14 -0.84 1.17 -3.38
CA ARG A 14 -0.26 -0.13 -3.76
C ARG A 14 1.26 -0.16 -3.62
N GLY A 15 1.81 0.71 -2.78
CA GLY A 15 3.26 0.81 -2.56
C GLY A 15 3.87 -0.45 -1.97
N ARG A 16 3.07 -1.33 -1.33
CA ARG A 16 3.55 -2.55 -0.67
C ARG A 16 2.84 -3.81 -1.15
N SER A 17 1.53 -3.77 -1.36
CA SER A 17 0.75 -4.95 -1.76
C SER A 17 1.16 -5.49 -3.13
N GLU A 18 1.43 -4.62 -4.10
CA GLU A 18 1.79 -5.04 -5.45
C GLU A 18 3.19 -5.70 -5.51
N PRO A 19 4.24 -5.11 -4.91
CA PRO A 19 5.50 -5.83 -4.74
C PRO A 19 5.34 -7.16 -4.00
N SER A 20 4.54 -7.19 -2.93
CA SER A 20 4.33 -8.41 -2.15
C SER A 20 3.68 -9.53 -2.95
N ARG A 21 2.69 -9.20 -3.79
CA ARG A 21 2.08 -10.14 -4.75
C ARG A 21 3.13 -10.74 -5.68
N LEU A 22 4.00 -9.92 -6.26
CA LEU A 22 5.05 -10.40 -7.17
C LEU A 22 6.07 -11.30 -6.46
N ILE A 23 6.52 -10.92 -5.26
CA ILE A 23 7.42 -11.73 -4.43
C ILE A 23 6.75 -13.07 -4.07
N SER A 24 5.46 -13.08 -3.79
CA SER A 24 4.72 -14.31 -3.52
C SER A 24 4.58 -15.21 -4.74
N LEU A 25 4.35 -14.64 -5.93
CA LEU A 25 4.28 -15.44 -7.15
C LEU A 25 5.60 -16.15 -7.42
N ASP A 26 6.73 -15.44 -7.30
CA ASP A 26 8.06 -16.04 -7.40
C ASP A 26 8.26 -17.19 -6.37
N ARG A 27 7.84 -16.97 -5.11
CA ARG A 27 7.90 -17.99 -4.07
C ARG A 27 7.00 -19.21 -4.37
N LEU A 28 5.81 -19.01 -4.92
CA LEU A 28 4.89 -20.10 -5.27
C LEU A 28 5.34 -20.85 -6.53
N GLU A 29 5.99 -20.16 -7.47
CA GLU A 29 6.63 -20.78 -8.63
C GLU A 29 7.73 -21.75 -8.19
N HIS A 30 8.56 -21.36 -7.22
CA HIS A 30 9.58 -22.22 -6.63
C HIS A 30 8.99 -23.54 -6.08
N TYR A 31 7.78 -23.50 -5.52
CA TYR A 31 7.06 -24.68 -5.03
C TYR A 31 6.20 -25.38 -6.09
N LYS A 32 6.11 -24.85 -7.32
CA LYS A 32 5.23 -25.34 -8.38
C LYS A 32 3.75 -25.32 -8.01
N LEU A 33 3.31 -24.28 -7.27
CA LEU A 33 1.95 -24.14 -6.76
C LEU A 33 1.12 -23.06 -7.49
N LEU A 34 1.65 -22.45 -8.55
CA LEU A 34 0.95 -21.37 -9.29
C LEU A 34 -0.41 -21.79 -9.88
N ASP A 35 -0.58 -23.07 -10.22
CA ASP A 35 -1.85 -23.58 -10.75
C ASP A 35 -2.91 -23.81 -9.66
N LEU A 36 -2.48 -23.88 -8.40
CA LEU A 36 -3.31 -24.19 -7.24
C LEU A 36 -3.70 -22.95 -6.44
N ILE A 37 -2.84 -21.94 -6.42
CA ILE A 37 -2.99 -20.75 -5.58
C ILE A 37 -3.03 -19.51 -6.45
N ASN A 38 -4.15 -18.79 -6.36
CA ASN A 38 -4.29 -17.47 -6.94
C ASN A 38 -3.69 -16.43 -5.99
N VAL A 39 -2.97 -15.42 -6.51
CA VAL A 39 -2.43 -14.33 -5.70
C VAL A 39 -2.89 -12.99 -6.26
N ILE A 40 -3.58 -12.23 -5.42
CA ILE A 40 -4.08 -10.90 -5.75
C ILE A 40 -3.43 -9.83 -4.87
N SER A 41 -3.39 -8.61 -5.39
CA SER A 41 -2.94 -7.43 -4.65
C SER A 41 -4.11 -6.46 -4.48
N SER A 42 -4.63 -6.39 -3.26
CA SER A 42 -5.51 -5.30 -2.89
C SER A 42 -4.67 -4.19 -2.26
N GLY A 43 -4.47 -3.10 -3.00
CA GLY A 43 -4.30 -1.84 -2.28
C GLY A 43 -5.60 -1.64 -1.49
N THR A 44 -5.58 -1.41 -0.18
CA THR A 44 -6.71 -0.76 0.45
C THR A 44 -6.73 0.70 -0.02
N GLN A 45 -7.34 0.92 -1.19
CA GLN A 45 -8.39 1.94 -1.28
C GLN A 45 -9.73 1.29 -0.96
N VAL A 46 -9.79 0.44 0.07
CA VAL A 46 -11.06 -0.18 0.42
C VAL A 46 -12.05 0.92 0.77
N ASP A 47 -11.56 2.02 1.36
CA ASP A 47 -12.40 3.11 1.81
C ASP A 47 -11.62 4.43 2.12
N ASP A 48 -11.27 5.29 1.14
CA ASP A 48 -11.63 6.75 1.26
C ASP A 48 -13.15 6.82 1.59
N ILE A 49 -13.79 5.84 0.94
CA ILE A 49 -15.12 5.27 0.88
C ILE A 49 -15.56 4.80 2.30
N LYS A 50 -16.83 4.42 2.46
CA LYS A 50 -17.60 4.29 3.70
C LYS A 50 -17.64 5.52 4.61
N SER A 51 -16.57 6.29 4.83
CA SER A 51 -16.50 7.25 5.94
C SER A 51 -16.06 8.69 5.62
N GLY A 52 -15.54 9.00 4.44
CA GLY A 52 -15.07 10.36 4.11
C GLY A 52 -13.81 10.77 4.88
N ARG A 53 -13.01 9.82 5.37
CA ARG A 53 -11.87 10.07 6.28
C ARG A 53 -10.48 9.91 5.69
N ALA A 54 -10.24 9.61 4.40
CA ALA A 54 -8.85 9.65 3.90
C ALA A 54 -8.32 11.08 3.66
N ARG A 55 -9.06 12.10 4.12
CA ARG A 55 -8.69 13.52 4.11
C ARG A 55 -8.94 14.19 5.45
N THR A 56 -8.52 13.56 6.56
CA THR A 56 -8.44 14.35 7.81
C THR A 56 -7.41 15.45 7.61
N VAL A 57 -7.60 16.58 8.31
CA VAL A 57 -6.66 17.70 8.24
C VAL A 57 -5.24 17.22 8.58
N GLU A 58 -5.10 16.37 9.59
CA GLU A 58 -3.83 15.82 10.05
C GLU A 58 -3.12 14.98 8.97
N TYR A 59 -3.86 14.13 8.25
CA TYR A 59 -3.26 13.33 7.17
C TYR A 59 -2.89 14.19 5.97
N MET A 60 -3.75 15.14 5.59
CA MET A 60 -3.43 16.09 4.52
C MET A 60 -2.19 16.91 4.88
N ASP A 61 -2.11 17.40 6.11
CA ASP A 61 -0.97 18.17 6.60
C ASP A 61 0.31 17.34 6.63
N ASP A 62 0.28 16.08 7.08
CA ASP A 62 1.47 15.20 7.03
C ASP A 62 2.01 15.07 5.60
N ILE A 63 1.15 14.78 4.63
CA ILE A 63 1.56 14.65 3.22
C ILE A 63 2.04 15.98 2.64
N ILE A 64 1.36 17.08 2.95
CA ILE A 64 1.76 18.42 2.52
C ILE A 64 3.11 18.80 3.13
N ASN A 65 3.34 18.54 4.42
CA ASN A 65 4.59 18.86 5.11
C ASN A 65 5.76 18.05 4.54
N ARG A 66 5.56 16.77 4.19
CA ARG A 66 6.55 15.99 3.43
C ARG A 66 6.87 16.65 2.09
N ALA A 67 5.86 17.13 1.37
CA ALA A 67 6.06 17.83 0.09
C ALA A 67 6.78 19.16 0.25
N VAL A 68 6.49 19.93 1.30
CA VAL A 68 7.24 21.15 1.65
C VAL A 68 8.71 20.83 1.94
N ASN A 69 8.98 19.82 2.76
CA ASN A 69 10.35 19.40 3.10
C ASN A 69 11.14 18.96 1.86
N ARG A 70 10.47 18.34 0.88
CA ARG A 70 11.07 17.90 -0.38
C ARG A 70 10.93 18.91 -1.52
N ASN A 71 10.41 20.10 -1.27
CA ASN A 71 10.09 21.04 -2.34
C ASN A 71 11.31 21.52 -3.12
N LYS A 72 12.48 21.61 -2.46
CA LYS A 72 13.74 21.98 -3.11
C LYS A 72 14.21 20.94 -4.14
N GLU A 73 13.92 19.67 -3.90
CA GLU A 73 14.28 18.55 -4.78
C GLU A 73 13.26 18.40 -5.92
N LEU A 74 11.98 18.53 -5.60
CA LEU A 74 10.89 18.11 -6.50
C LEU A 74 10.09 19.25 -7.12
N GLY A 75 10.23 20.48 -6.62
CA GLY A 75 9.50 21.64 -7.15
C GLY A 75 7.98 21.50 -7.12
N ILE A 76 7.43 20.82 -6.11
CA ILE A 76 5.99 20.53 -6.00
C ILE A 76 5.16 21.82 -5.91
N TYR A 77 5.65 22.80 -5.15
CA TYR A 77 5.03 24.08 -4.86
C TYR A 77 5.94 25.24 -5.30
N THR A 78 5.32 26.26 -5.88
CA THR A 78 5.94 27.55 -6.16
C THR A 78 6.15 28.35 -4.87
N PRO A 79 7.03 29.38 -4.87
CA PRO A 79 7.20 30.25 -3.70
C PRO A 79 5.90 30.90 -3.21
N VAL A 80 5.04 31.35 -4.13
CA VAL A 80 3.73 31.95 -3.81
C VAL A 80 2.80 30.93 -3.14
N GLU A 81 2.78 29.70 -3.64
CA GLU A 81 1.98 28.61 -3.06
C GLU A 81 2.45 28.28 -1.64
N LEU A 82 3.75 28.21 -1.39
CA LEU A 82 4.30 27.96 -0.06
C LEU A 82 3.90 29.02 0.96
N ASP A 83 3.87 30.30 0.57
CA ASP A 83 3.41 31.37 1.46
C ASP A 83 1.89 31.30 1.71
N SER A 84 1.11 31.01 0.67
CA SER A 84 -0.34 30.82 0.84
C SER A 84 -0.67 29.61 1.72
N LEU A 85 0.13 28.54 1.65
CA LEU A 85 -0.07 27.33 2.43
C LEU A 85 0.00 27.59 3.94
N LYS A 86 0.91 28.47 4.39
CA LYS A 86 1.00 28.86 5.82
C LYS A 86 -0.31 29.44 6.35
N ILE A 87 -1.01 30.21 5.52
CA ILE A 87 -2.31 30.81 5.86
C ILE A 87 -3.40 29.73 5.86
N VAL A 88 -3.39 28.86 4.86
CA VAL A 88 -4.35 27.76 4.71
C VAL A 88 -4.28 26.79 5.89
N GLN A 89 -3.06 26.40 6.31
CA GLN A 89 -2.84 25.52 7.46
C GLN A 89 -3.31 26.18 8.77
N LYS A 90 -3.05 27.47 8.96
CA LYS A 90 -3.53 28.20 10.14
C LYS A 90 -5.06 28.23 10.25
N ASN A 91 -5.75 28.28 9.11
CA ASN A 91 -7.20 28.37 9.05
C ASN A 91 -7.90 27.00 8.99
N ASN A 92 -7.15 25.89 8.96
CA ASN A 92 -7.67 24.52 8.85
C ASN A 92 -8.74 24.34 7.75
N SER A 93 -8.58 25.06 6.63
CA SER A 93 -9.55 25.04 5.54
C SER A 93 -9.38 23.77 4.71
N ILE A 94 -10.19 22.73 4.97
CA ILE A 94 -10.14 21.43 4.27
C ILE A 94 -10.14 21.59 2.75
N ASN A 95 -11.01 22.44 2.21
CA ASN A 95 -11.12 22.64 0.77
C ASN A 95 -9.83 23.20 0.16
N GLN A 96 -9.15 24.09 0.89
CA GLN A 96 -7.89 24.67 0.43
C GLN A 96 -6.72 23.70 0.64
N LEU A 97 -6.67 22.97 1.76
CA LEU A 97 -5.68 21.91 2.00
C LEU A 97 -5.74 20.84 0.92
N ASN A 98 -6.95 20.48 0.46
CA ASN A 98 -7.15 19.48 -0.57
C ASN A 98 -6.42 19.83 -1.88
N TYR A 99 -6.30 21.11 -2.25
CA TYR A 99 -5.53 21.53 -3.41
C TYR A 99 -4.04 21.16 -3.29
N PHE A 100 -3.40 21.54 -2.18
CA PHE A 100 -1.99 21.25 -1.92
C PHE A 100 -1.73 19.76 -1.78
N PHE A 101 -2.64 19.06 -1.10
CA PHE A 101 -2.60 17.62 -0.92
C PHE A 101 -2.67 16.87 -2.26
N GLN A 102 -3.59 17.25 -3.16
CA GLN A 102 -3.71 16.63 -4.48
C GLN A 102 -2.45 16.84 -5.34
N LYS A 103 -1.83 18.02 -5.24
CA LYS A 103 -0.58 18.31 -5.95
C LYS A 103 0.58 17.45 -5.44
N ALA A 104 0.74 17.34 -4.12
CA ALA A 104 1.74 16.47 -3.50
C ALA A 104 1.54 15.00 -3.85
N THR A 105 0.31 14.49 -3.68
CA THR A 105 0.00 13.09 -3.94
C THR A 105 0.23 12.70 -5.40
N LYS A 106 -0.06 13.58 -6.37
CA LYS A 106 0.26 13.34 -7.78
C LYS A 106 1.76 13.12 -8.00
N VAL A 107 2.62 13.98 -7.45
CA VAL A 107 4.08 13.86 -7.60
C VAL A 107 4.59 12.61 -6.90
N PHE A 108 4.21 12.40 -5.65
CA PHE A 108 4.65 11.24 -4.87
C PHE A 108 4.17 9.91 -5.45
N SER A 109 3.01 9.85 -6.09
CA SER A 109 2.52 8.63 -6.75
C SER A 109 3.35 8.29 -7.98
N ALA A 110 3.79 9.29 -8.74
CA ALA A 110 4.68 9.09 -9.88
C ALA A 110 6.07 8.63 -9.41
N GLU A 111 6.64 9.27 -8.38
CA GLU A 111 7.91 8.83 -7.76
C GLU A 111 7.81 7.39 -7.23
N GLU A 112 6.78 7.06 -6.46
CA GLU A 112 6.60 5.72 -5.88
C GLU A 112 6.45 4.65 -6.96
N TYR A 113 5.78 4.96 -8.07
CA TYR A 113 5.74 4.06 -9.22
C TYR A 113 7.13 3.83 -9.83
N GLY A 114 7.91 4.89 -10.02
CA GLY A 114 9.30 4.80 -10.51
C GLY A 114 10.18 3.98 -9.57
N HIS A 115 10.12 4.25 -8.27
CA HIS A 115 10.88 3.51 -7.26
C HIS A 115 10.48 2.02 -7.22
N ARG A 116 9.19 1.69 -7.37
CA ARG A 116 8.75 0.30 -7.49
C ARG A 116 9.42 -0.44 -8.64
N GLN A 117 9.37 0.16 -9.83
CA GLN A 117 9.98 -0.46 -11.02
C GLN A 117 11.49 -0.63 -10.85
N GLU A 118 12.15 0.35 -10.24
CA GLU A 118 13.58 0.25 -9.94
C GLU A 118 13.88 -0.88 -8.96
N MET A 119 13.12 -0.98 -7.87
CA MET A 119 13.34 -2.00 -6.84
C MET A 119 13.06 -3.42 -7.34
N LEU A 120 12.01 -3.62 -8.15
CA LEU A 120 11.75 -4.93 -8.77
C LEU A 120 12.96 -5.40 -9.58
N LYS A 121 13.57 -4.52 -10.38
CA LYS A 121 14.79 -4.82 -11.13
C LYS A 121 15.98 -5.06 -10.20
N TYR A 122 16.16 -4.22 -9.18
CA TYR A 122 17.28 -4.34 -8.23
C TYR A 122 17.27 -5.68 -7.48
N PHE A 123 16.08 -6.20 -7.13
CA PHE A 123 15.91 -7.48 -6.44
C PHE A 123 15.67 -8.68 -7.38
N ASN A 124 15.82 -8.51 -8.69
CA ASN A 124 15.56 -9.55 -9.70
C ASN A 124 14.17 -10.20 -9.61
N ILE A 125 13.14 -9.44 -9.23
CA ILE A 125 11.76 -9.93 -9.22
C ILE A 125 11.17 -9.80 -10.61
N THR A 126 10.69 -10.91 -11.15
CA THR A 126 10.02 -10.96 -12.45
C THR A 126 8.54 -10.60 -12.34
N GLY A 127 8.00 -10.01 -13.41
CA GLY A 127 6.59 -9.68 -13.55
C GLY A 127 6.32 -8.20 -13.72
N GLU A 128 5.06 -7.88 -14.04
CA GLU A 128 4.63 -6.52 -14.32
C GLU A 128 3.80 -5.97 -13.15
N LEU A 129 4.06 -4.71 -12.81
CA LEU A 129 3.20 -3.95 -11.91
C LEU A 129 1.87 -3.70 -12.60
N LYS A 130 0.77 -4.17 -12.01
CA LYS A 130 -0.57 -3.87 -12.50
C LYS A 130 -0.83 -2.36 -12.43
N SER A 131 -1.36 -1.80 -13.53
CA SER A 131 -1.83 -0.41 -13.60
C SER A 131 -3.09 -0.20 -12.78
N GLU A 132 -3.93 -1.24 -12.69
CA GLU A 132 -5.23 -1.24 -11.99
C GLU A 132 -5.15 -1.96 -10.65
N GLN A 133 -6.05 -1.58 -9.74
CA GLN A 133 -6.16 -2.18 -8.43
C GLN A 133 -7.18 -3.32 -8.48
N GLU A 134 -6.83 -4.48 -7.93
CA GLU A 134 -7.81 -5.55 -7.75
C GLU A 134 -8.73 -5.19 -6.58
N GLN A 135 -10.04 -5.41 -6.77
CA GLN A 135 -11.02 -5.17 -5.72
C GLN A 135 -10.75 -6.13 -4.55
N THR A 136 -10.82 -5.63 -3.33
CA THR A 136 -10.71 -6.46 -2.13
C THR A 136 -11.77 -7.55 -2.13
N ILE A 137 -11.34 -8.77 -1.86
CA ILE A 137 -12.19 -9.95 -1.86
C ILE A 137 -12.45 -10.34 -0.40
N ALA A 138 -13.47 -9.72 0.21
CA ALA A 138 -13.94 -10.16 1.53
C ALA A 138 -14.72 -11.47 1.39
N ARG A 139 -14.01 -12.60 1.30
CA ARG A 139 -14.62 -13.94 1.15
C ARG A 139 -13.91 -15.02 1.98
N PRO A 140 -14.59 -16.11 2.38
CA PRO A 140 -14.04 -17.11 3.30
C PRO A 140 -12.92 -17.97 2.71
N GLU A 141 -12.87 -18.14 1.39
CA GLU A 141 -11.86 -18.91 0.67
C GLU A 141 -10.53 -18.16 0.46
N THR A 142 -10.44 -16.93 0.96
CA THR A 142 -9.28 -16.06 0.82
C THR A 142 -8.49 -16.01 2.12
N ILE A 143 -7.17 -16.14 1.98
CA ILE A 143 -6.20 -15.86 3.03
C ILE A 143 -5.70 -14.43 2.85
N ALA A 144 -5.96 -13.58 3.84
CA ALA A 144 -5.52 -12.20 3.86
C ALA A 144 -4.16 -12.06 4.54
N LEU A 145 -3.23 -11.40 3.84
CA LEU A 145 -1.85 -11.16 4.24
C LEU A 145 -1.60 -9.64 4.26
N PHE A 146 -1.36 -9.09 5.45
CA PHE A 146 -1.35 -7.65 5.66
C PHE A 146 0.07 -7.08 5.64
N VAL A 147 0.35 -6.21 4.67
CA VAL A 147 1.61 -5.47 4.52
C VAL A 147 1.38 -3.99 4.81
N MET A 148 1.01 -3.72 6.05
CA MET A 148 0.70 -2.37 6.53
C MET A 148 1.26 -2.14 7.94
N GLU A 149 1.01 -0.94 8.48
CA GLU A 149 1.34 -0.64 9.87
C GLU A 149 0.21 -1.08 10.80
N PRO A 150 0.49 -1.48 12.06
CA PRO A 150 -0.51 -1.99 12.99
C PRO A 150 -1.70 -1.04 13.21
N GLN A 151 -1.49 0.28 13.23
CA GLN A 151 -2.60 1.22 13.42
C GLN A 151 -3.62 1.20 12.26
N HIS A 152 -3.23 0.69 11.08
CA HIS A 152 -4.13 0.53 9.94
C HIS A 152 -4.92 -0.79 9.98
N LEU A 153 -4.45 -1.77 10.76
CA LEU A 153 -5.07 -3.08 10.90
C LEU A 153 -6.51 -2.97 11.44
N ILE A 154 -6.73 -2.09 12.42
CA ILE A 154 -8.04 -1.90 13.05
C ILE A 154 -9.08 -1.52 12.00
N LYS A 155 -8.76 -0.55 11.12
CA LYS A 155 -9.68 -0.07 10.07
C LYS A 155 -9.97 -1.17 9.04
N VAL A 156 -8.96 -1.92 8.62
CA VAL A 156 -9.14 -3.03 7.68
C VAL A 156 -10.00 -4.14 8.29
N ASN A 157 -9.80 -4.44 9.57
CA ASN A 157 -10.62 -5.40 10.31
C ASN A 157 -12.07 -4.92 10.49
N GLU A 158 -12.30 -3.62 10.73
CA GLU A 158 -13.65 -3.04 10.75
C GLU A 158 -14.36 -3.23 9.40
N ILE A 159 -13.65 -3.02 8.29
CA ILE A 159 -14.22 -3.21 6.97
C ILE A 159 -14.60 -4.67 6.75
N TYR A 160 -13.71 -5.62 7.02
CA TYR A 160 -14.03 -7.04 6.92
C TYR A 160 -15.17 -7.42 7.88
N SER A 161 -15.30 -6.76 9.04
CA SER A 161 -16.41 -6.98 9.99
C SER A 161 -17.76 -6.46 9.51
N GLY A 162 -17.78 -5.47 8.63
CA GLY A 162 -19.00 -4.98 7.98
C GLY A 162 -19.54 -5.89 6.87
N HIS A 163 -18.91 -7.04 6.64
CA HIS A 163 -19.32 -8.01 5.63
C HIS A 163 -19.62 -9.35 6.30
N SER A 164 -20.60 -10.09 5.76
CA SER A 164 -20.98 -11.42 6.24
C SER A 164 -19.91 -12.48 6.02
N TYR A 165 -18.84 -12.13 5.31
CA TYR A 165 -17.75 -13.02 4.93
C TYR A 165 -16.42 -12.35 5.28
N LYS A 166 -15.60 -13.02 6.08
CA LYS A 166 -14.27 -12.56 6.48
C LYS A 166 -13.22 -13.52 5.93
N PRO A 167 -12.14 -13.01 5.31
CA PRO A 167 -11.01 -13.85 4.97
C PRO A 167 -10.31 -14.34 6.26
N GLU A 168 -9.65 -15.48 6.15
CA GLU A 168 -8.76 -15.96 7.19
C GLU A 168 -7.47 -15.11 7.20
N VAL A 169 -7.09 -14.59 8.35
CA VAL A 169 -5.95 -13.65 8.46
C VAL A 169 -4.75 -14.38 9.04
N ILE A 170 -3.65 -14.42 8.29
CA ILE A 170 -2.47 -15.21 8.66
C ILE A 170 -1.39 -14.36 9.33
N ARG A 171 -1.20 -13.10 8.93
CA ARG A 171 -0.16 -12.27 9.55
C ARG A 171 -0.26 -10.78 9.23
N ASP A 172 0.02 -9.95 10.25
CA ASP A 172 0.47 -8.57 10.05
C ASP A 172 1.99 -8.55 9.88
N LEU A 173 2.46 -8.05 8.74
CA LEU A 173 3.88 -7.94 8.43
C LEU A 173 4.49 -6.65 8.97
N ASN A 174 3.74 -5.71 9.55
CA ASN A 174 4.23 -4.47 10.15
C ASN A 174 5.28 -3.77 9.26
N VAL A 175 4.81 -3.31 8.09
CA VAL A 175 5.63 -2.67 7.06
C VAL A 175 5.20 -1.22 6.95
N SER A 176 6.11 -0.28 7.25
CA SER A 176 5.79 1.15 7.32
C SER A 176 5.38 1.78 5.99
N ASN A 177 4.60 2.87 6.05
CA ASN A 177 4.23 3.64 4.87
C ASN A 177 5.37 4.62 4.49
N THR A 178 5.93 4.48 3.29
CA THR A 178 7.02 5.32 2.78
C THR A 178 6.60 6.34 1.73
N PHE A 179 5.29 6.52 1.53
CA PHE A 179 4.77 7.46 0.55
C PHE A 179 5.31 8.88 0.80
N GLY A 180 5.95 9.45 -0.22
CA GLY A 180 6.58 10.77 -0.16
C GLY A 180 7.91 10.85 0.61
N LEU A 181 8.44 9.75 1.13
CA LEU A 181 9.73 9.72 1.86
C LEU A 181 10.96 9.51 0.95
N GLY A 182 10.75 9.33 -0.35
CA GLY A 182 11.81 9.18 -1.35
C GLY A 182 12.39 7.77 -1.47
N ARG A 183 13.39 7.65 -2.34
CA ARG A 183 13.94 6.38 -2.82
C ARG A 183 14.52 5.49 -1.73
N ASP A 184 15.34 6.04 -0.84
CA ASP A 184 16.07 5.22 0.15
C ASP A 184 15.13 4.62 1.19
N ALA A 185 14.12 5.40 1.62
CA ALA A 185 13.05 4.89 2.45
C ALA A 185 12.27 3.76 1.74
N TYR A 186 12.01 3.94 0.45
CA TYR A 186 11.34 2.91 -0.36
C TYR A 186 12.18 1.63 -0.47
N LYS A 187 13.49 1.74 -0.72
CA LYS A 187 14.42 0.60 -0.74
C LYS A 187 14.42 -0.17 0.59
N ALA A 188 14.51 0.53 1.72
CA ALA A 188 14.53 -0.10 3.05
C ALA A 188 13.24 -0.89 3.34
N ILE A 189 12.08 -0.40 2.87
CA ILE A 189 10.83 -1.17 2.97
C ILE A 189 10.83 -2.37 2.03
N PHE A 190 11.37 -2.21 0.83
CA PHE A 190 11.45 -3.30 -0.13
C PHE A 190 12.33 -4.46 0.39
N GLU A 191 13.47 -4.16 1.02
CA GLU A 191 14.32 -5.14 1.70
C GLU A 191 13.55 -5.91 2.79
N ARG A 192 12.69 -5.21 3.54
CA ARG A 192 11.81 -5.85 4.53
C ARG A 192 10.75 -6.74 3.88
N LEU A 193 10.19 -6.35 2.73
CA LEU A 193 9.24 -7.19 1.99
C LEU A 193 9.91 -8.48 1.51
N MET A 194 11.11 -8.39 0.95
CA MET A 194 11.90 -9.56 0.51
C MET A 194 12.13 -10.57 1.63
N TYR A 195 12.27 -10.11 2.87
CA TYR A 195 12.42 -10.99 4.02
C TYR A 195 11.07 -11.53 4.54
N LYS A 196 10.05 -10.68 4.68
CA LYS A 196 8.80 -11.03 5.38
C LYS A 196 7.79 -11.76 4.51
N VAL A 197 7.71 -11.43 3.22
CA VAL A 197 6.70 -11.98 2.30
C VAL A 197 6.87 -13.49 2.11
N PRO A 198 8.07 -14.03 1.82
CA PRO A 198 8.25 -15.47 1.66
C PRO A 198 7.85 -16.27 2.90
N GLY A 199 8.24 -15.82 4.10
CA GLY A 199 7.87 -16.50 5.34
C GLY A 199 6.36 -16.47 5.64
N ALA A 200 5.65 -15.45 5.17
CA ALA A 200 4.19 -15.37 5.29
C ALA A 200 3.49 -16.32 4.30
N VAL A 201 4.01 -16.45 3.07
CA VAL A 201 3.58 -17.46 2.10
C VAL A 201 3.76 -18.85 2.68
N ASP A 202 4.96 -19.16 3.21
CA ASP A 202 5.25 -20.47 3.79
C ASP A 202 4.29 -20.80 4.96
N SER A 203 3.99 -19.80 5.81
CA SER A 203 3.02 -19.96 6.91
C SER A 203 1.60 -20.24 6.38
N ALA A 204 1.21 -19.57 5.29
CA ALA A 204 -0.09 -19.74 4.66
C ALA A 204 -0.28 -21.13 4.03
N LEU A 205 0.77 -21.67 3.41
CA LEU A 205 0.76 -23.01 2.84
C LEU A 205 0.54 -24.07 3.92
N ILE A 206 1.27 -23.98 5.04
CA ILE A 206 1.13 -24.90 6.19
C ILE A 206 -0.32 -24.93 6.69
N GLN A 207 -0.95 -23.75 6.80
CA GLN A 207 -2.32 -23.63 7.28
C GLN A 207 -3.35 -24.25 6.33
N LEU A 208 -3.12 -24.14 5.02
CA LEU A 208 -3.92 -24.80 4.00
C LEU A 208 -3.65 -26.31 3.88
N HIS A 209 -2.68 -26.85 4.62
CA HIS A 209 -2.23 -28.23 4.51
C HIS A 209 -1.76 -28.58 3.08
N ILE A 210 -1.10 -27.61 2.43
CA ILE A 210 -0.45 -27.73 1.13
C ILE A 210 1.06 -27.76 1.35
#